data_AF-A0A6B1E076-F1
#
_entry.id   AF-A0A6B1E076-F1
#
_cell.length_a   1.000
_cell.length_b   1.000
_cell.length_c   1.000
_cell.angle_alpha   90.00
_cell.angle_beta   90.00
_cell.angle_gamma   90.00
#
_symmetry.space_group_name_H-M   'P 1'
#
loop_
_entity.id
_entity.type
_entity.pdbx_description
1 polymer ?
#
loop_
_entity_poly.entity_id
_entity_poly.type
_entity_poly.pdbx_seq_one_letter_code
_entity_poly.pdbx_strand_id
1 'polypeptide(L)'
;MSANRNLHKAKVNKKDEFYTQLSDIENELYHYWPHFRDKVVYCNCDDPRVSNFFRYFSLQFEPLGLKKLITTCYKNQQVDIFSQNDSERAIWLEYDGTRNETGVPSIEDIGVRHLEGNGDFRSAECIELLKQADIVVTNPPFSLFREYVAQLIEYDKKFLIIGNKNAITYKEIFPLIKQNKMWVGVTPMSRDLLFDLPKEYAQFLVETKREGSAYKVLDGVVKGRSQSMWFTNLDHKKRHEELILTKRYSPEKYPKYDNYDATEVSKTKDIPRDYSGAMGVPITFLDKYNPEQFEIIWTTDRGGDGMIEFMKKPHDRHDAPVVRGKGVYKRIFIRNKRPQA
;
A
#
# COMPACT_ATOMS: atom_id res chain seq x y z
N MET A 1 6.31 -34.73 -22.73
CA MET A 1 7.01 -34.01 -21.65
C MET A 1 7.62 -32.71 -22.20
N SER A 2 6.94 -31.57 -22.12
CA SER A 2 7.58 -30.24 -22.32
C SER A 2 6.70 -29.02 -21.94
N ALA A 3 5.65 -29.17 -21.12
CA ALA A 3 4.80 -28.03 -20.71
C ALA A 3 5.29 -27.30 -19.44
N ASN A 4 6.30 -27.83 -18.74
CA ASN A 4 6.76 -27.29 -17.44
C ASN A 4 7.92 -26.27 -17.52
N ARG A 5 8.51 -26.03 -18.71
CA ARG A 5 9.62 -25.05 -18.84
C ARG A 5 9.15 -23.59 -18.87
N ASN A 6 7.95 -23.30 -19.38
CA ASN A 6 7.45 -21.92 -19.51
C ASN A 6 6.88 -21.35 -18.20
N LEU A 7 6.37 -22.20 -17.30
CA LEU A 7 5.87 -21.79 -15.98
C LEU A 7 6.98 -21.46 -14.99
N HIS A 8 8.17 -22.08 -15.13
CA HIS A 8 9.32 -21.75 -14.29
C HIS A 8 10.02 -20.45 -14.72
N LYS A 9 10.04 -20.11 -16.02
CA LYS A 9 10.56 -18.81 -16.49
C LYS A 9 9.72 -17.62 -16.00
N ALA A 10 8.40 -17.79 -15.89
CA ALA A 10 7.50 -16.74 -15.38
C ALA A 10 7.57 -16.54 -13.86
N LYS A 11 8.10 -17.51 -13.10
CA LYS A 11 8.33 -17.39 -11.65
C LYS A 11 9.64 -16.69 -11.29
N VAL A 12 10.60 -16.64 -12.21
CA VAL A 12 11.94 -16.06 -11.96
C VAL A 12 11.97 -14.54 -12.15
N ASN A 13 11.01 -13.96 -12.89
CA ASN A 13 10.98 -12.53 -13.20
C ASN A 13 9.71 -11.81 -12.68
N LYS A 14 9.35 -11.99 -11.41
CA LYS A 14 8.60 -10.92 -10.74
C LYS A 14 9.61 -9.82 -10.43
N LYS A 15 9.91 -9.01 -11.45
CA LYS A 15 10.76 -7.84 -11.30
C LYS A 15 10.01 -6.87 -10.39
N ASP A 16 10.48 -6.75 -9.16
CA ASP A 16 9.94 -5.86 -8.12
C ASP A 16 10.28 -4.37 -8.39
N GLU A 17 10.96 -4.08 -9.50
CA GLU A 17 11.34 -2.74 -9.97
C GLU A 17 10.22 -2.12 -10.82
N PHE A 18 9.14 -1.72 -10.16
CA PHE A 18 8.11 -0.88 -10.75
C PHE A 18 8.32 0.57 -10.30
N TYR A 19 8.71 1.45 -11.22
CA TYR A 19 8.90 2.87 -10.89
C TYR A 19 7.54 3.56 -10.73
N THR A 20 7.32 4.11 -9.54
CA THR A 20 6.14 4.89 -9.22
C THR A 20 6.18 6.21 -10.00
N GLN A 21 5.07 6.59 -10.61
CA GLN A 21 4.99 7.85 -11.36
C GLN A 21 5.04 9.05 -10.41
N LEU A 22 5.78 10.10 -10.80
CA LEU A 22 5.85 11.35 -10.04
C LEU A 22 4.46 11.94 -9.76
N SER A 23 3.55 11.91 -10.75
CA SER A 23 2.19 12.43 -10.57
C SER A 23 1.37 11.63 -9.54
N ASP A 24 1.57 10.32 -9.42
CA ASP A 24 0.90 9.51 -8.40
C ASP A 24 1.47 9.82 -6.99
N ILE A 25 2.77 10.13 -6.89
CA ILE A 25 3.42 10.61 -5.66
C ILE A 25 2.87 11.98 -5.27
N GLU A 26 2.91 12.96 -6.18
CA GLU A 26 2.43 14.33 -5.94
C GLU A 26 0.97 14.37 -5.48
N ASN A 27 0.10 13.62 -6.16
CA ASN A 27 -1.32 13.55 -5.84
C ASN A 27 -1.58 12.98 -4.44
N GLU A 28 -0.81 12.00 -3.99
CA GLU A 28 -0.97 11.44 -2.65
C GLU A 28 -0.32 12.34 -1.59
N LEU A 29 0.96 12.69 -1.78
CA LEU A 29 1.77 13.36 -0.76
C LEU A 29 1.26 14.76 -0.42
N TYR A 30 0.59 15.46 -1.37
CA TYR A 30 -0.05 16.75 -1.13
C TYR A 30 -0.92 16.77 0.14
N HIS A 31 -1.59 15.68 0.46
CA HIS A 31 -2.47 15.59 1.62
C HIS A 31 -1.76 15.51 2.96
N TYR A 32 -0.43 15.32 2.96
CA TYR A 32 0.39 15.09 4.14
C TYR A 32 1.46 16.16 4.36
N TRP A 33 1.49 17.23 3.55
CA TRP A 33 2.49 18.31 3.62
C TRP A 33 2.79 18.81 5.05
N PRO A 34 1.79 19.07 5.92
CA PRO A 34 2.05 19.55 7.28
C PRO A 34 2.88 18.59 8.14
N HIS A 35 2.88 17.29 7.83
CA HIS A 35 3.63 16.29 8.59
C HIS A 35 5.13 16.32 8.33
N PHE A 36 5.59 16.90 7.22
CA PHE A 36 6.99 16.86 6.80
C PHE A 36 7.88 17.96 7.39
N ARG A 37 7.29 19.01 7.97
CA ARG A 37 8.06 20.13 8.51
C ARG A 37 9.00 19.69 9.64
N ASP A 38 10.26 20.12 9.53
CA ASP A 38 11.37 19.81 10.43
C ASP A 38 11.63 18.30 10.58
N LYS A 39 11.21 17.49 9.60
CA LYS A 39 11.35 16.02 9.63
C LYS A 39 12.51 15.51 8.78
N VAL A 40 13.04 14.37 9.22
CA VAL A 40 13.92 13.52 8.42
C VAL A 40 13.06 12.50 7.66
N VAL A 41 13.09 12.56 6.34
CA VAL A 41 12.41 11.61 5.46
C VAL A 41 13.39 10.57 4.95
N TYR A 42 12.99 9.30 4.94
CA TYR A 42 13.79 8.20 4.40
C TYR A 42 13.07 7.43 3.29
N CYS A 43 13.67 7.45 2.10
CA CYS A 43 13.25 6.67 0.93
C CYS A 43 14.15 5.43 0.81
N ASN A 44 13.82 4.34 1.51
CA ASN A 44 14.77 3.24 1.76
C ASN A 44 14.66 2.02 0.83
N CYS A 45 13.88 2.13 -0.24
CA CYS A 45 13.80 1.10 -1.29
C CYS A 45 13.90 1.76 -2.66
N ASP A 46 14.75 2.78 -2.73
CA ASP A 46 14.68 3.82 -3.73
C ASP A 46 16.03 3.95 -4.40
N ASP A 47 16.11 3.69 -5.71
CA ASP A 47 17.33 4.03 -6.45
C ASP A 47 17.31 5.55 -6.74
N PRO A 48 18.18 6.35 -6.08
CA PRO A 48 18.13 7.80 -6.22
C PRO A 48 18.38 8.29 -7.65
N ARG A 49 19.00 7.47 -8.51
CA ARG A 49 19.27 7.81 -9.92
C ARG A 49 18.03 7.92 -10.78
N VAL A 50 16.98 7.20 -10.42
CA VAL A 50 15.79 7.00 -11.27
C VAL A 50 14.49 7.19 -10.50
N SER A 51 14.54 7.28 -9.18
CA SER A 51 13.33 7.36 -8.40
C SER A 51 12.67 8.73 -8.39
N ASN A 52 11.36 8.69 -8.61
CA ASN A 52 10.50 9.85 -8.44
C ASN A 52 10.24 10.21 -6.97
N PHE A 53 10.50 9.33 -5.98
CA PHE A 53 10.41 9.70 -4.55
C PHE A 53 11.54 10.63 -4.17
N PHE A 54 12.79 10.23 -4.44
CA PHE A 54 13.95 11.09 -4.26
C PHE A 54 13.79 12.41 -5.03
N ARG A 55 13.41 12.36 -6.32
CA ARG A 55 13.16 13.55 -7.14
C ARG A 55 12.10 14.47 -6.52
N TYR A 56 10.99 13.92 -6.02
CA TYR A 56 9.94 14.72 -5.40
C TYR A 56 10.48 15.45 -4.16
N PHE A 57 11.09 14.73 -3.23
CA PHE A 57 11.54 15.32 -1.97
C PHE A 57 12.74 16.25 -2.13
N SER A 58 13.64 16.00 -3.09
CA SER A 58 14.75 16.93 -3.37
C SER A 58 14.24 18.25 -3.95
N LEU A 59 13.26 18.21 -4.86
CA LEU A 59 12.61 19.39 -5.43
C LEU A 59 11.76 20.15 -4.40
N GLN A 60 11.06 19.43 -3.53
CA GLN A 60 10.15 19.99 -2.54
C GLN A 60 10.80 20.19 -1.16
N PHE A 61 12.12 20.03 -1.04
CA PHE A 61 12.83 20.07 0.25
C PHE A 61 12.53 21.33 1.06
N GLU A 62 12.77 22.50 0.44
CA GLU A 62 12.51 23.81 1.04
C GLU A 62 11.01 24.10 1.23
N PRO A 63 10.13 23.91 0.22
CA PRO A 63 8.68 24.08 0.42
C PRO A 63 8.08 23.23 1.55
N LEU A 64 8.56 22.00 1.73
CA LEU A 64 8.12 21.10 2.80
C LEU A 64 8.76 21.46 4.15
N GLY A 65 9.84 22.25 4.16
CA GLY A 65 10.63 22.54 5.35
C GLY A 65 11.28 21.28 5.91
N LEU A 66 11.81 20.41 5.03
CA LEU A 66 12.48 19.18 5.46
C LEU A 66 13.77 19.51 6.21
N LYS A 67 14.08 18.69 7.22
CA LYS A 67 15.36 18.78 7.94
C LYS A 67 16.47 18.01 7.21
N LYS A 68 16.13 16.83 6.68
CA LYS A 68 17.05 15.93 5.97
C LYS A 68 16.26 14.95 5.11
N LEU A 69 16.80 14.60 3.96
CA LEU A 69 16.33 13.52 3.12
C LEU A 69 17.41 12.44 3.06
N ILE A 70 17.05 11.21 3.41
CA ILE A 70 17.90 10.03 3.30
C ILE A 70 17.34 9.14 2.20
N THR A 71 18.19 8.54 1.38
CA THR A 71 17.78 7.53 0.41
C THR A 71 18.80 6.41 0.36
N THR A 72 18.33 5.17 0.23
CA THR A 72 19.18 3.98 0.05
C THR A 72 18.66 3.15 -1.10
N CYS A 73 19.59 2.72 -1.95
CA CYS A 73 19.33 1.81 -3.05
C CYS A 73 19.76 0.39 -2.69
N TYR A 74 18.86 -0.58 -2.86
CA TYR A 74 19.19 -1.99 -2.81
C TYR A 74 19.95 -2.41 -4.07
N LYS A 75 21.09 -3.09 -3.92
CA LYS A 75 21.80 -3.73 -5.03
C LYS A 75 21.25 -5.14 -5.24
N ASN A 76 20.64 -5.39 -6.40
CA ASN A 76 20.36 -6.75 -6.82
C ASN A 76 21.67 -7.43 -7.25
N GLN A 77 22.10 -8.49 -6.54
CA GLN A 77 23.32 -9.25 -6.85
C GLN A 77 23.12 -10.28 -7.98
N GLN A 78 21.88 -10.50 -8.44
CA GLN A 78 21.69 -11.22 -9.69
C GLN A 78 22.07 -10.29 -10.83
N VAL A 79 22.99 -10.74 -11.69
CA VAL A 79 23.30 -10.12 -12.98
C VAL A 79 22.01 -10.15 -13.80
N ASP A 80 21.14 -9.18 -13.57
CA ASP A 80 20.02 -8.93 -14.44
C ASP A 80 20.65 -8.32 -15.69
N ILE A 81 20.42 -8.97 -16.83
CA ILE A 81 20.94 -8.59 -18.16
C ILE A 81 20.36 -7.21 -18.59
N PHE A 82 19.71 -6.51 -17.67
CA PHE A 82 18.77 -5.41 -17.85
C PHE A 82 18.96 -4.27 -16.84
N SER A 83 19.86 -4.39 -15.86
CA SER A 83 20.39 -3.21 -15.17
C SER A 83 21.69 -2.81 -15.86
N GLN A 84 21.69 -1.72 -16.63
CA GLN A 84 22.93 -1.01 -17.00
C GLN A 84 23.49 -0.23 -15.79
N ASN A 85 23.37 -0.78 -14.58
CA ASN A 85 23.97 -0.23 -13.38
C ASN A 85 25.31 -0.92 -13.20
N ASP A 86 26.35 -0.38 -13.85
CA ASP A 86 27.76 -0.74 -13.64
C ASP A 86 28.29 -0.37 -12.22
N SER A 87 27.40 -0.18 -11.24
CA SER A 87 27.83 0.15 -9.88
C SER A 87 27.94 -1.11 -9.02
N GLU A 88 29.17 -1.44 -8.64
CA GLU A 88 29.51 -2.64 -7.87
C GLU A 88 28.95 -2.66 -6.44
N ARG A 89 28.35 -1.57 -5.92
CA ARG A 89 27.97 -1.46 -4.49
C ARG A 89 26.64 -0.74 -4.29
N ALA A 90 25.91 -1.13 -3.24
CA ALA A 90 24.73 -0.40 -2.79
C ALA A 90 25.15 0.99 -2.30
N ILE A 91 24.28 1.98 -2.50
CA ILE A 91 24.59 3.38 -2.20
C ILE A 91 23.54 4.00 -1.30
N TRP A 92 23.95 5.07 -0.61
CA TRP A 92 23.06 5.92 0.14
C TRP A 92 23.43 7.38 -0.01
N LEU A 93 22.44 8.26 0.09
CA LEU A 93 22.60 9.71 0.03
C LEU A 93 21.95 10.35 1.25
N GLU A 94 22.56 11.42 1.75
CA GLU A 94 21.97 12.34 2.71
C GLU A 94 21.94 13.73 2.09
N TYR A 95 20.75 14.29 1.94
CA TYR A 95 20.55 15.63 1.44
C TYR A 95 19.99 16.53 2.53
N ASP A 96 20.61 17.68 2.73
CA ASP A 96 20.33 18.66 3.79
C ASP A 96 19.82 20.01 3.26
N GLY A 97 19.55 20.12 1.95
CA GLY A 97 18.99 21.33 1.35
C GLY A 97 20.00 22.22 0.60
N THR A 98 21.25 21.81 0.49
CA THR A 98 22.29 22.55 -0.27
C THR A 98 21.90 22.69 -1.76
N ARG A 99 21.64 23.92 -2.21
CA ARG A 99 21.22 24.21 -3.58
C ARG A 99 22.40 24.52 -4.50
N ASN A 100 22.34 23.97 -5.71
CA ASN A 100 23.11 24.40 -6.86
C ASN A 100 22.34 25.46 -7.67
N GLU A 101 23.04 26.16 -8.57
CA GLU A 101 22.50 27.22 -9.44
C GLU A 101 21.29 26.77 -10.29
N THR A 102 21.12 25.47 -10.51
CA THR A 102 20.05 24.84 -11.33
C THR A 102 18.76 24.54 -10.56
N GLY A 103 18.75 24.66 -9.23
CA GLY A 103 17.57 24.43 -8.38
C GLY A 103 17.21 22.95 -8.11
N VAL A 104 17.84 21.99 -8.79
CA VAL A 104 17.72 20.54 -8.51
C VAL A 104 19.10 19.99 -8.21
N PRO A 105 19.37 19.43 -7.02
CA PRO A 105 20.68 18.89 -6.71
C PRO A 105 20.92 17.62 -7.55
N SER A 106 22.07 17.52 -8.21
CA SER A 106 22.51 16.26 -8.82
C SER A 106 23.01 15.30 -7.74
N ILE A 107 23.10 14.01 -8.08
CA ILE A 107 23.60 12.99 -7.13
C ILE A 107 25.06 13.26 -6.80
N GLU A 108 25.81 13.76 -7.78
CA GLU A 108 27.20 14.18 -7.64
C GLU A 108 27.34 15.34 -6.65
N ASP A 109 26.39 16.28 -6.63
CA ASP A 109 26.38 17.42 -5.70
C ASP A 109 26.13 17.00 -4.25
N ILE A 110 25.25 16.03 -4.05
CA ILE A 110 24.88 15.52 -2.73
C ILE A 110 25.99 14.64 -2.14
N GLY A 111 26.75 13.96 -3.01
CA GLY A 111 27.80 13.04 -2.64
C GLY A 111 27.29 11.63 -2.41
N VAL A 112 27.76 10.70 -3.23
CA VAL A 112 27.45 9.27 -3.12
C VAL A 112 28.24 8.65 -1.99
N ARG A 113 27.55 7.99 -1.06
CA ARG A 113 28.18 7.13 -0.05
C ARG A 113 27.89 5.67 -0.37
N HIS A 114 28.83 4.79 -0.05
CA HIS A 114 28.69 3.37 -0.28
C HIS A 114 28.28 2.66 1.01
N LEU A 115 27.32 1.75 0.87
CA LEU A 115 26.96 0.79 1.91
C LEU A 115 27.94 -0.39 1.88
N GLU A 116 28.18 -1.01 3.03
CA GLU A 116 29.01 -2.22 3.13
C GLU A 116 28.26 -3.45 2.62
N GLY A 117 26.95 -3.50 2.87
CA GLY A 117 26.05 -4.55 2.44
C GLY A 117 25.38 -4.28 1.09
N ASN A 118 24.29 -5.02 0.85
CA ASN A 118 23.50 -4.92 -0.39
C ASN A 118 22.36 -3.89 -0.31
N GLY A 119 22.23 -3.14 0.79
CA GLY A 119 21.14 -2.20 0.99
C GLY A 119 19.80 -2.86 1.32
N ASP A 120 19.78 -4.11 1.79
CA ASP A 120 18.57 -4.73 2.33
C ASP A 120 18.11 -3.92 3.55
N PHE A 121 16.82 -3.57 3.61
CA PHE A 121 16.25 -2.77 4.69
C PHE A 121 16.43 -3.38 6.09
N ARG A 122 16.75 -4.68 6.16
CA ARG A 122 17.01 -5.44 7.40
C ARG A 122 18.47 -5.38 7.84
N SER A 123 19.37 -4.90 7.00
CA SER A 123 20.78 -4.76 7.33
C SER A 123 20.99 -3.77 8.48
N ALA A 124 22.02 -3.99 9.29
CA ALA A 124 22.32 -3.12 10.43
C ALA A 124 22.54 -1.66 10.00
N GLU A 125 23.24 -1.43 8.89
CA GLU A 125 23.46 -0.10 8.33
C GLU A 125 22.15 0.59 7.92
N CYS A 126 21.23 -0.09 7.21
CA CYS A 126 19.93 0.48 6.85
C CYS A 126 19.05 0.72 8.08
N ILE A 127 19.17 -0.10 9.13
CA ILE A 127 18.48 0.11 10.41
C ILE A 127 19.01 1.37 11.12
N GLU A 128 20.32 1.63 11.10
CA GLU A 128 20.88 2.87 11.66
C GLU A 128 20.39 4.12 10.90
N LEU A 129 20.19 4.02 9.59
CA LEU A 129 19.56 5.07 8.80
C LEU A 129 18.07 5.22 9.13
N LEU A 130 17.36 4.10 9.27
CA LEU A 130 15.95 4.08 9.68
C LEU A 130 15.76 4.76 11.04
N LYS A 131 16.64 4.50 12.01
CA LYS A 131 16.59 5.11 13.34
C LYS A 131 16.66 6.63 13.29
N GLN A 132 17.42 7.21 12.36
CA GLN A 132 17.52 8.66 12.16
C GLN A 132 16.27 9.28 11.52
N ALA A 133 15.46 8.48 10.81
CA ALA A 133 14.30 8.97 10.08
C ALA A 133 13.08 9.15 10.99
N ASP A 134 12.29 10.20 10.75
CA ASP A 134 10.98 10.38 11.37
C ASP A 134 9.88 9.70 10.54
N ILE A 135 9.99 9.84 9.21
CA ILE A 135 8.97 9.38 8.26
C ILE A 135 9.64 8.56 7.14
N VAL A 136 9.09 7.39 6.86
CA VAL A 136 9.50 6.55 5.73
C VAL A 136 8.50 6.67 4.58
N VAL A 137 8.97 7.02 3.39
CA VAL A 137 8.11 7.20 2.21
C VAL A 137 8.74 6.47 1.02
N THR A 138 8.12 5.38 0.57
CA THR A 138 8.72 4.52 -0.46
C THR A 138 7.74 3.51 -1.08
N ASN A 139 8.18 2.80 -2.12
CA ASN A 139 7.53 1.62 -2.69
C ASN A 139 8.34 0.36 -2.32
N PRO A 140 8.06 -0.30 -1.17
CA PRO A 140 8.81 -1.47 -0.75
C PRO A 140 8.51 -2.71 -1.60
N PRO A 141 9.39 -3.72 -1.60
CA PRO A 141 9.15 -4.99 -2.28
C PRO A 141 7.90 -5.69 -1.69
N PHE A 142 6.90 -5.94 -2.54
CA PHE A 142 5.61 -6.47 -2.08
C PHE A 142 5.69 -7.88 -1.48
N SER A 143 6.71 -8.65 -1.87
CA SER A 143 7.01 -9.98 -1.31
C SER A 143 7.38 -9.91 0.17
N LEU A 144 7.99 -8.81 0.62
CA LEU A 144 8.46 -8.58 1.99
C LEU A 144 7.57 -7.61 2.77
N PHE A 145 6.41 -7.20 2.22
CA PHE A 145 5.56 -6.14 2.79
C PHE A 145 5.17 -6.37 4.25
N ARG A 146 4.88 -7.62 4.66
CA ARG A 146 4.52 -7.97 6.05
C ARG A 146 5.68 -7.71 7.02
N GLU A 147 6.86 -8.17 6.64
CA GLU A 147 8.10 -8.02 7.42
C GLU A 147 8.53 -6.56 7.48
N TYR A 148 8.42 -5.86 6.35
CA TYR A 148 8.72 -4.44 6.23
C TYR A 148 7.81 -3.58 7.13
N VAL A 149 6.48 -3.78 7.08
CA VAL A 149 5.55 -3.08 7.98
C VAL A 149 5.82 -3.42 9.45
N ALA A 150 6.12 -4.69 9.77
CA ALA A 150 6.44 -5.08 11.14
C ALA A 150 7.67 -4.30 11.68
N GLN A 151 8.72 -4.16 10.86
CA GLN A 151 9.89 -3.36 11.22
C GLN A 151 9.54 -1.89 11.42
N LEU A 152 8.75 -1.27 10.53
CA LEU A 152 8.34 0.13 10.70
C LEU A 152 7.55 0.36 12.00
N ILE A 153 6.71 -0.60 12.38
CA ILE A 153 5.97 -0.55 13.66
C ILE A 153 6.90 -0.76 14.86
N GLU A 154 7.86 -1.69 14.76
CA GLU A 154 8.85 -1.96 15.82
C GLU A 154 9.68 -0.73 16.16
N TYR A 155 10.09 0.03 15.14
CA TYR A 155 10.88 1.26 15.30
C TYR A 155 10.03 2.54 15.45
N ASP A 156 8.73 2.40 15.69
CA ASP A 156 7.75 3.49 15.87
C ASP A 156 7.82 4.58 14.76
N LYS A 157 7.95 4.14 13.51
CA LYS A 157 8.09 5.04 12.38
C LYS A 157 6.75 5.50 11.85
N LYS A 158 6.69 6.78 11.47
CA LYS A 158 5.64 7.25 10.59
C LYS A 158 5.94 6.83 9.16
N PHE A 159 4.93 6.53 8.37
CA PHE A 159 5.16 6.06 7.01
C PHE A 159 4.02 6.36 6.04
N LEU A 160 4.37 6.44 4.76
CA LEU A 160 3.47 6.47 3.62
C LEU A 160 4.07 5.59 2.52
N ILE A 161 3.54 4.38 2.35
CA ILE A 161 4.17 3.34 1.54
C ILE A 161 3.19 2.70 0.56
N ILE A 162 3.70 2.20 -0.56
CA ILE A 162 2.88 1.49 -1.53
C ILE A 162 2.86 0.00 -1.22
N GLY A 163 1.71 -0.64 -1.33
CA GLY A 163 1.57 -2.07 -1.17
C GLY A 163 0.47 -2.64 -2.05
N ASN A 164 0.46 -3.96 -2.20
CA ASN A 164 -0.64 -4.64 -2.89
C ASN A 164 -1.94 -4.54 -2.08
N LYS A 165 -3.08 -4.31 -2.73
CA LYS A 165 -4.41 -4.23 -2.09
C LYS A 165 -4.76 -5.46 -1.26
N ASN A 166 -4.29 -6.65 -1.67
CA ASN A 166 -4.51 -7.88 -0.91
C ASN A 166 -3.82 -7.87 0.45
N ALA A 167 -2.83 -7.00 0.68
CA ALA A 167 -2.14 -6.90 1.96
C ALA A 167 -3.07 -6.51 3.10
N ILE A 168 -4.18 -5.80 2.82
CA ILE A 168 -5.19 -5.41 3.81
C ILE A 168 -5.61 -6.60 4.68
N THR A 169 -5.86 -7.76 4.08
CA THR A 169 -6.39 -8.94 4.80
C THR A 169 -5.31 -9.87 5.30
N TYR A 170 -4.03 -9.48 5.24
CA TYR A 170 -2.96 -10.30 5.82
C TYR A 170 -3.07 -10.32 7.35
N LYS A 171 -2.68 -11.45 7.93
CA LYS A 171 -2.83 -11.75 9.37
C LYS A 171 -2.16 -10.72 10.28
N GLU A 172 -1.07 -10.10 9.84
CA GLU A 172 -0.29 -9.11 10.58
C GLU A 172 -0.71 -7.68 10.24
N ILE A 173 -1.34 -7.48 9.09
CA ILE A 173 -1.72 -6.15 8.58
C ILE A 173 -3.12 -5.76 9.05
N PHE A 174 -4.10 -6.64 8.91
CA PHE A 174 -5.49 -6.36 9.30
C PHE A 174 -5.63 -5.96 10.79
N PRO A 175 -4.91 -6.58 11.75
CA PRO A 175 -4.95 -6.14 13.14
C PRO A 175 -4.49 -4.68 13.32
N LEU A 176 -3.48 -4.23 12.57
CA LEU A 176 -3.01 -2.84 12.62
C LEU A 176 -4.09 -1.88 12.11
N ILE A 177 -4.80 -2.26 11.05
CA ILE A 177 -5.93 -1.47 10.52
C ILE A 177 -7.04 -1.37 11.56
N LYS A 178 -7.46 -2.50 12.14
CA LYS A 178 -8.50 -2.52 13.17
C LYS A 178 -8.12 -1.69 14.40
N GLN A 179 -6.86 -1.77 14.83
CA GLN A 179 -6.34 -1.04 15.98
C GLN A 179 -6.06 0.44 15.66
N ASN A 180 -6.37 0.92 14.46
CA ASN A 180 -6.08 2.27 13.98
C ASN A 180 -4.58 2.64 14.08
N LYS A 181 -3.70 1.66 13.90
CA LYS A 181 -2.23 1.85 13.81
C LYS A 181 -1.73 2.04 12.39
N MET A 182 -2.57 1.71 11.40
CA MET A 182 -2.32 1.90 9.97
C MET A 182 -3.66 2.04 9.25
N TRP A 183 -3.72 2.75 8.13
CA TRP A 183 -4.89 2.90 7.27
C TRP A 183 -4.49 3.04 5.80
N VAL A 184 -5.50 3.10 4.94
CA VAL A 184 -5.36 3.30 3.50
C VAL A 184 -5.12 4.79 3.20
N GLY A 185 -4.36 5.10 2.16
CA GLY A 185 -4.11 6.49 1.76
C GLY A 185 -5.32 7.22 1.17
N VAL A 186 -5.09 8.45 0.71
CA VAL A 186 -6.14 9.33 0.17
C VAL A 186 -6.57 8.88 -1.22
N THR A 187 -5.64 8.44 -2.06
CA THR A 187 -5.92 7.91 -3.40
C THR A 187 -6.93 6.77 -3.32
N PRO A 188 -8.09 6.85 -4.02
CA PRO A 188 -9.12 5.83 -3.95
C PRO A 188 -8.62 4.44 -4.35
N MET A 189 -9.05 3.40 -3.65
CA MET A 189 -8.76 2.00 -3.97
C MET A 189 -9.26 1.58 -5.36
N SER A 190 -10.17 2.34 -5.98
CA SER A 190 -10.63 2.11 -7.35
C SER A 190 -9.65 2.59 -8.43
N ARG A 191 -8.73 3.51 -8.08
CA ARG A 191 -7.68 3.97 -9.00
C ARG A 191 -6.63 2.87 -9.16
N ASP A 192 -6.14 2.72 -10.38
CA ASP A 192 -4.98 1.89 -10.67
C ASP A 192 -3.73 2.75 -10.50
N LEU A 193 -2.74 2.25 -9.77
CA LEU A 193 -1.39 2.77 -9.86
C LEU A 193 -0.74 2.15 -11.09
N LEU A 194 -0.20 3.01 -11.95
CA LEU A 194 0.48 2.62 -13.17
C LEU A 194 1.98 2.83 -13.00
N PHE A 195 2.76 1.95 -13.60
CA PHE A 195 4.20 1.90 -13.40
C PHE A 195 4.92 1.90 -14.73
N ASP A 196 6.06 2.59 -14.78
CA ASP A 196 6.98 2.46 -15.90
C ASP A 196 7.58 1.07 -15.95
N LEU A 197 7.72 0.56 -17.18
CA LEU A 197 8.19 -0.79 -17.45
C LEU A 197 9.44 -0.74 -18.34
N PRO A 198 10.40 -1.65 -18.13
CA PRO A 198 11.40 -1.94 -19.14
C PRO A 198 10.75 -2.30 -20.48
N LYS A 199 11.37 -1.88 -21.59
CA LYS A 199 10.82 -2.00 -22.94
C LYS A 199 10.45 -3.45 -23.29
N GLU A 200 11.30 -4.40 -22.94
CA GLU A 200 11.10 -5.82 -23.21
C GLU A 200 9.90 -6.38 -22.43
N TYR A 201 9.71 -5.91 -21.20
CA TYR A 201 8.58 -6.34 -20.37
C TYR A 201 7.26 -5.72 -20.83
N ALA A 202 7.28 -4.44 -21.22
CA ALA A 202 6.15 -3.79 -21.88
C ALA A 202 5.71 -4.57 -23.12
N GLN A 203 6.66 -4.97 -23.98
CA GLN A 203 6.37 -5.78 -25.16
C GLN A 203 5.78 -7.15 -24.81
N PHE A 204 6.38 -7.84 -23.83
CA PHE A 204 5.85 -9.12 -23.33
C PHE A 204 4.39 -9.00 -22.83
N LEU A 205 4.05 -7.92 -22.12
CA LEU A 205 2.68 -7.71 -21.65
C LEU A 205 1.70 -7.47 -22.80
N VAL A 206 2.10 -6.69 -23.82
CA VAL A 206 1.28 -6.48 -25.03
C VAL A 206 1.05 -7.79 -25.79
N GLU A 207 2.06 -8.65 -25.90
CA GLU A 207 1.97 -9.93 -26.62
C GLU A 207 1.17 -11.00 -25.86
N THR A 208 1.19 -10.98 -24.52
CA THR A 208 0.66 -12.09 -23.70
C THR A 208 -0.55 -11.75 -22.84
N LYS A 209 -0.89 -10.47 -22.70
CA LYS A 209 -1.99 -9.99 -21.86
C LYS A 209 -2.94 -9.12 -22.66
N ARG A 210 -4.14 -8.94 -22.11
CA ARG A 210 -5.14 -8.02 -22.66
C ARG A 210 -4.94 -6.63 -22.03
N GLU A 211 -5.00 -5.58 -22.83
CA GLU A 211 -5.05 -4.22 -22.32
C GLU A 211 -6.16 -4.05 -21.26
N GLY A 212 -5.86 -3.29 -20.21
CA GLY A 212 -6.73 -3.11 -19.04
C GLY A 212 -6.59 -4.20 -17.97
N SER A 213 -5.95 -5.34 -18.28
CA SER A 213 -5.67 -6.39 -17.29
C SER A 213 -4.38 -6.11 -16.51
N ALA A 214 -3.23 -6.31 -17.15
CA ALA A 214 -1.88 -6.16 -16.58
C ALA A 214 -1.15 -4.90 -17.07
N TYR A 215 -1.68 -4.20 -18.07
CA TYR A 215 -1.12 -2.94 -18.58
C TYR A 215 -2.22 -2.01 -19.10
N LYS A 216 -1.88 -0.74 -19.33
CA LYS A 216 -2.66 0.26 -20.09
C LYS A 216 -1.74 1.02 -21.04
N VAL A 217 -2.25 1.51 -22.15
CA VAL A 217 -1.52 2.45 -23.01
C VAL A 217 -1.95 3.88 -22.70
N LEU A 218 -1.00 4.74 -22.35
CA LEU A 218 -1.22 6.16 -22.12
C LEU A 218 -0.26 6.94 -23.03
N ASP A 219 -0.80 7.81 -23.88
CA ASP A 219 -0.03 8.64 -24.81
C ASP A 219 0.99 7.84 -25.65
N GLY A 220 0.62 6.62 -26.06
CA GLY A 220 1.47 5.70 -26.82
C GLY A 220 2.48 4.90 -25.98
N VAL A 221 2.54 5.10 -24.67
CA VAL A 221 3.44 4.39 -23.75
C VAL A 221 2.69 3.30 -22.98
N VAL A 222 3.22 2.08 -23.01
CA VAL A 222 2.69 0.95 -22.23
C VAL A 222 3.12 1.09 -20.76
N LYS A 223 2.13 1.16 -19.87
CA LYS A 223 2.34 1.23 -18.42
C LYS A 223 1.83 -0.04 -17.76
N GLY A 224 2.59 -0.58 -16.81
CA GLY A 224 2.19 -1.72 -16.00
C GLY A 224 1.04 -1.35 -15.07
N ARG A 225 0.00 -2.18 -15.03
CA ARG A 225 -1.15 -2.00 -14.14
C ARG A 225 -0.99 -2.92 -12.93
N SER A 226 -0.86 -2.33 -11.73
CA SER A 226 -0.78 -3.10 -10.50
C SER A 226 -2.00 -2.86 -9.60
N GLN A 227 -2.41 -3.90 -8.87
CA GLN A 227 -3.40 -3.79 -7.79
C GLN A 227 -2.74 -3.23 -6.53
N SER A 228 -2.15 -2.04 -6.66
CA SER A 228 -1.42 -1.37 -5.58
C SER A 228 -2.22 -0.19 -5.01
N MET A 229 -1.88 0.21 -3.80
CA MET A 229 -2.47 1.33 -3.09
C MET A 229 -1.50 1.86 -2.04
N TRP A 230 -1.78 3.05 -1.52
CA TRP A 230 -1.05 3.64 -0.42
C TRP A 230 -1.53 3.10 0.94
N PHE A 231 -0.58 2.86 1.83
CA PHE A 231 -0.77 2.53 3.24
C PHE A 231 0.00 3.56 4.07
N THR A 232 -0.60 4.01 5.17
CA THR A 232 0.01 5.03 6.02
C THR A 232 -0.44 4.95 7.46
N ASN A 233 0.30 5.57 8.35
CA ASN A 233 -0.12 5.91 9.70
C ASN A 233 0.00 7.43 9.98
N LEU A 234 0.12 8.24 8.91
CA LEU A 234 0.03 9.70 8.93
C LEU A 234 -1.43 10.11 8.76
N ASP A 235 -1.87 11.03 9.62
CA ASP A 235 -3.27 11.42 9.64
C ASP A 235 -3.65 12.30 8.45
N HIS A 236 -4.88 12.19 7.97
CA HIS A 236 -5.34 12.96 6.81
C HIS A 236 -6.85 13.23 6.87
N LYS A 237 -7.29 14.35 6.27
CA LYS A 237 -8.69 14.82 6.33
C LYS A 237 -9.72 13.76 5.93
N LYS A 238 -9.47 13.02 4.83
CA LYS A 238 -10.38 11.98 4.32
C LYS A 238 -10.73 10.90 5.37
N ARG A 239 -9.84 10.62 6.33
CA ARG A 239 -10.05 9.63 7.40
C ARG A 239 -11.16 10.04 8.37
N HIS A 240 -11.45 11.33 8.44
CA HIS A 240 -12.44 11.93 9.32
C HIS A 240 -13.71 12.36 8.58
N GLU A 241 -13.81 12.08 7.28
CA GLU A 241 -15.03 12.34 6.52
C GLU A 241 -16.13 11.40 6.98
N GLU A 242 -17.30 11.95 7.30
CA GLU A 242 -18.47 11.14 7.64
C GLU A 242 -19.11 10.57 6.38
N LEU A 243 -19.37 9.26 6.38
CA LEU A 243 -20.14 8.61 5.35
C LEU A 243 -21.63 8.94 5.55
N ILE A 244 -22.22 9.66 4.60
CA ILE A 244 -23.66 9.97 4.63
C ILE A 244 -24.48 8.68 4.41
N LEU A 245 -25.22 8.26 5.44
CA LEU A 245 -26.07 7.08 5.43
C LEU A 245 -27.52 7.45 5.11
N THR A 246 -28.05 6.96 3.99
CA THR A 246 -29.41 7.30 3.52
C THR A 246 -30.39 6.13 3.56
N LYS A 247 -29.90 4.91 3.78
CA LYS A 247 -30.75 3.71 3.78
C LYS A 247 -31.27 3.41 5.17
N ARG A 248 -32.44 2.77 5.21
CA ARG A 248 -33.05 2.18 6.41
C ARG A 248 -33.00 0.67 6.34
N TYR A 249 -32.76 0.04 7.48
CA TYR A 249 -32.69 -1.41 7.62
C TYR A 249 -34.05 -2.06 7.35
N SER A 250 -34.03 -3.20 6.67
CA SER A 250 -35.16 -4.11 6.57
C SER A 250 -34.63 -5.54 6.38
N PRO A 251 -35.18 -6.57 7.04
CA PRO A 251 -34.69 -7.95 6.92
C PRO A 251 -34.70 -8.50 5.49
N GLU A 252 -35.60 -7.99 4.63
CA GLU A 252 -35.75 -8.42 3.24
C GLU A 252 -34.58 -7.95 2.37
N LYS A 253 -34.13 -6.70 2.58
CA LYS A 253 -33.04 -6.08 1.83
C LYS A 253 -31.66 -6.46 2.39
N TYR A 254 -31.60 -6.73 3.68
CA TYR A 254 -30.38 -6.96 4.42
C TYR A 254 -30.43 -8.34 5.08
N PRO A 255 -30.21 -9.41 4.29
CA PRO A 255 -30.28 -10.77 4.82
C PRO A 255 -29.16 -11.00 5.85
N LYS A 256 -29.45 -11.78 6.88
CA LYS A 256 -28.43 -12.24 7.82
C LYS A 256 -27.56 -13.32 7.18
N TYR A 257 -26.32 -13.44 7.67
CA TYR A 257 -25.50 -14.60 7.33
C TYR A 257 -26.01 -15.85 8.06
N ASP A 258 -25.95 -16.98 7.36
CA ASP A 258 -26.29 -18.29 7.88
C ASP A 258 -25.21 -18.75 8.88
N ASN A 259 -23.95 -18.39 8.62
CA ASN A 259 -22.77 -18.86 9.36
C ASN A 259 -22.09 -17.81 10.25
N TYR A 260 -22.59 -16.58 10.29
CA TYR A 260 -22.09 -15.51 11.16
C TYR A 260 -23.23 -14.69 11.78
N ASP A 261 -23.02 -14.18 12.99
CA ASP A 261 -23.91 -13.21 13.63
C ASP A 261 -23.67 -11.79 13.12
N ALA A 262 -23.97 -11.59 11.84
CA ALA A 262 -23.93 -10.31 11.17
C ALA A 262 -24.95 -10.28 10.02
N THR A 263 -25.20 -9.08 9.53
CA THR A 263 -26.06 -8.79 8.39
C THR A 263 -25.24 -8.52 7.14
N GLU A 264 -25.64 -9.04 5.98
CA GLU A 264 -25.00 -8.76 4.70
C GLU A 264 -25.35 -7.35 4.22
N VAL A 265 -24.31 -6.57 3.88
CA VAL A 265 -24.43 -5.28 3.21
C VAL A 265 -23.54 -5.30 1.98
N SER A 266 -24.12 -5.66 0.84
CA SER A 266 -23.37 -5.87 -0.41
C SER A 266 -22.60 -4.66 -0.95
N LYS A 267 -22.99 -3.44 -0.57
CA LYS A 267 -22.35 -2.19 -1.03
C LYS A 267 -22.24 -1.19 0.11
N THR A 268 -21.10 -0.52 0.22
CA THR A 268 -20.86 0.53 1.23
C THR A 268 -21.93 1.63 1.23
N LYS A 269 -22.45 2.02 0.07
CA LYS A 269 -23.51 3.04 -0.04
C LYS A 269 -24.86 2.60 0.51
N ASP A 270 -25.04 1.29 0.71
CA ASP A 270 -26.28 0.71 1.19
C ASP A 270 -26.23 0.44 2.69
N ILE A 271 -25.18 0.85 3.42
CA ILE A 271 -25.12 0.75 4.88
C ILE A 271 -26.35 1.46 5.49
N PRO A 272 -27.19 0.76 6.28
CA PRO A 272 -28.35 1.35 6.91
C PRO A 272 -27.95 2.26 8.06
N ARG A 273 -28.61 3.43 8.17
CA ARG A 273 -28.34 4.43 9.20
C ARG A 273 -28.86 4.03 10.58
N ASP A 274 -29.92 3.22 10.62
CA ASP A 274 -30.73 2.86 11.79
C ASP A 274 -30.41 1.47 12.36
N TYR A 275 -29.35 0.81 11.87
CA TYR A 275 -28.93 -0.51 12.34
C TYR A 275 -27.69 -0.44 13.22
N SER A 276 -27.81 -0.97 14.44
CA SER A 276 -26.73 -1.03 15.43
C SER A 276 -25.99 -2.38 15.46
N GLY A 277 -26.51 -3.40 14.76
CA GLY A 277 -25.91 -4.73 14.73
C GLY A 277 -24.63 -4.80 13.88
N ALA A 278 -23.95 -5.95 13.93
CA ALA A 278 -22.78 -6.20 13.09
C ALA A 278 -23.18 -6.33 11.61
N MET A 279 -22.41 -5.71 10.72
CA MET A 279 -22.66 -5.68 9.28
C MET A 279 -21.42 -6.15 8.52
N GLY A 280 -21.61 -7.04 7.56
CA GLY A 280 -20.59 -7.41 6.59
C GLY A 280 -20.62 -6.50 5.37
N VAL A 281 -19.59 -5.67 5.25
CA VAL A 281 -19.37 -4.75 4.14
C VAL A 281 -18.21 -5.19 3.23
N PRO A 282 -18.14 -4.72 1.97
CA PRO A 282 -17.00 -5.01 1.09
C PRO A 282 -15.69 -4.44 1.65
N ILE A 283 -14.55 -5.03 1.28
CA ILE A 283 -13.21 -4.53 1.67
C ILE A 283 -12.96 -3.07 1.26
N THR A 284 -13.55 -2.65 0.14
CA THR A 284 -13.50 -1.27 -0.35
C THR A 284 -14.23 -0.27 0.56
N PHE A 285 -14.91 -0.72 1.61
CA PHE A 285 -15.36 0.15 2.69
C PHE A 285 -14.21 0.93 3.34
N LEU A 286 -12.98 0.39 3.38
CA LEU A 286 -11.83 1.06 3.98
C LEU A 286 -11.49 2.41 3.32
N ASP A 287 -11.84 2.60 2.04
CA ASP A 287 -11.74 3.91 1.37
C ASP A 287 -12.57 5.01 2.06
N LYS A 288 -13.58 4.63 2.84
CA LYS A 288 -14.56 5.51 3.49
C LYS A 288 -14.62 5.26 4.99
N TYR A 289 -13.65 4.52 5.53
CA TYR A 289 -13.64 4.16 6.92
C TYR A 289 -13.24 5.38 7.76
N ASN A 290 -14.19 5.81 8.57
CA ASN A 290 -14.00 6.80 9.61
C ASN A 290 -14.14 6.10 10.97
N PRO A 291 -13.09 6.07 11.80
CA PRO A 291 -13.12 5.38 13.09
C PRO A 291 -13.96 6.10 14.14
N GLU A 292 -14.31 7.38 13.97
CA GLU A 292 -15.29 8.08 14.80
C GLU A 292 -16.73 7.67 14.46
N GLN A 293 -16.98 7.18 13.23
CA GLN A 293 -18.29 6.73 12.78
C GLN A 293 -18.51 5.21 12.90
N PHE A 294 -17.49 4.41 12.60
CA PHE A 294 -17.60 2.95 12.57
C PHE A 294 -16.56 2.28 13.45
N GLU A 295 -16.91 1.11 13.98
CA GLU A 295 -16.00 0.16 14.60
C GLU A 295 -15.73 -0.98 13.62
N ILE A 296 -14.45 -1.31 13.39
CA ILE A 296 -14.10 -2.57 12.73
C ILE A 296 -14.10 -3.68 13.78
N ILE A 297 -14.96 -4.68 13.59
CA ILE A 297 -15.03 -5.87 14.43
C ILE A 297 -13.94 -6.83 13.99
N TRP A 298 -13.97 -7.28 12.72
CA TRP A 298 -12.92 -8.10 12.13
C TRP A 298 -13.15 -8.30 10.60
N THR A 299 -12.48 -9.26 9.96
CA THR A 299 -12.74 -9.68 8.57
C THR A 299 -12.99 -11.19 8.46
N THR A 300 -13.78 -11.63 7.49
CA THR A 300 -13.97 -13.06 7.20
C THR A 300 -12.91 -13.65 6.27
N ASP A 301 -11.94 -12.85 5.83
CA ASP A 301 -10.79 -13.31 5.03
C ASP A 301 -9.63 -13.77 5.92
N ARG A 302 -8.41 -14.01 5.40
CA ARG A 302 -7.23 -14.51 6.12
C ARG A 302 -6.88 -13.77 7.42
N GLY A 303 -7.17 -12.48 7.51
CA GLY A 303 -7.05 -11.72 8.76
C GLY A 303 -7.94 -12.30 9.85
N GLY A 304 -9.08 -12.87 9.44
CA GLY A 304 -10.12 -13.64 10.13
C GLY A 304 -9.73 -14.82 10.97
N ASP A 305 -8.69 -15.53 10.56
CA ASP A 305 -8.53 -16.92 10.94
C ASP A 305 -8.32 -17.06 12.46
N GLY A 306 -9.27 -17.73 13.12
CA GLY A 306 -9.31 -17.93 14.57
C GLY A 306 -9.74 -16.71 15.40
N MET A 307 -9.90 -15.54 14.79
CA MET A 307 -10.17 -14.27 15.49
C MET A 307 -11.65 -13.83 15.41
N ILE A 308 -12.50 -14.58 14.69
CA ILE A 308 -13.96 -14.33 14.57
C ILE A 308 -14.82 -15.47 15.08
N GLU A 309 -14.25 -16.39 15.85
CA GLU A 309 -14.99 -17.55 16.38
C GLU A 309 -16.22 -17.10 17.20
N PHE A 310 -16.10 -16.00 17.94
CA PHE A 310 -17.21 -15.44 18.73
C PHE A 310 -18.40 -14.94 17.88
N MET A 311 -18.21 -14.74 16.57
CA MET A 311 -19.28 -14.37 15.65
C MET A 311 -19.80 -15.56 14.84
N LYS A 312 -19.13 -16.72 14.87
CA LYS A 312 -19.55 -17.87 14.06
C LYS A 312 -20.83 -18.47 14.59
N LYS A 313 -21.69 -18.88 13.67
CA LYS A 313 -22.85 -19.74 13.93
C LYS A 313 -22.52 -21.19 13.56
N PRO A 314 -23.22 -22.17 14.15
CA PRO A 314 -23.16 -23.56 13.71
C PRO A 314 -23.48 -23.64 12.21
N HIS A 315 -22.50 -24.07 11.41
CA HIS A 315 -22.59 -24.20 9.97
C HIS A 315 -21.45 -25.11 9.49
N ASP A 316 -21.62 -25.82 8.38
CA ASP A 316 -20.60 -26.70 7.78
C ASP A 316 -19.53 -25.94 6.98
N ARG A 317 -19.89 -24.74 6.52
CA ARG A 317 -19.10 -23.88 5.66
C ARG A 317 -18.62 -22.59 6.33
N HIS A 318 -17.29 -22.39 6.42
CA HIS A 318 -16.66 -21.13 6.87
C HIS A 318 -15.55 -20.61 5.96
N ASP A 319 -15.27 -21.27 4.83
CA ASP A 319 -14.38 -20.76 3.77
C ASP A 319 -14.91 -19.46 3.12
N ALA A 320 -16.20 -19.15 3.31
CA ALA A 320 -16.85 -17.92 2.90
C ALA A 320 -18.02 -17.57 3.84
N PRO A 321 -18.43 -16.29 3.97
CA PRO A 321 -19.73 -15.95 4.52
C PRO A 321 -20.84 -16.53 3.65
N VAL A 322 -21.92 -17.02 4.26
CA VAL A 322 -23.01 -17.70 3.56
C VAL A 322 -24.32 -16.95 3.78
N VAL A 323 -25.06 -16.73 2.69
CA VAL A 323 -26.40 -16.14 2.72
C VAL A 323 -27.33 -17.03 1.91
N ARG A 324 -28.39 -17.54 2.55
CA ARG A 324 -29.39 -18.42 1.91
C ARG A 324 -28.72 -19.61 1.20
N GLY A 325 -27.77 -20.25 1.88
CA GLY A 325 -26.99 -21.40 1.40
C GLY A 325 -25.92 -21.08 0.35
N LYS A 326 -25.76 -19.81 -0.07
CA LYS A 326 -24.78 -19.41 -1.08
C LYS A 326 -23.61 -18.67 -0.44
N GLY A 327 -22.39 -19.13 -0.73
CA GLY A 327 -21.17 -18.43 -0.36
C GLY A 327 -21.08 -17.08 -1.09
N VAL A 328 -20.79 -16.01 -0.36
CA VAL A 328 -20.55 -14.67 -0.89
C VAL A 328 -19.07 -14.28 -0.72
N TYR A 329 -18.66 -13.21 -1.39
CA TYR A 329 -17.31 -12.66 -1.21
C TYR A 329 -17.02 -12.35 0.25
N LYS A 330 -15.74 -12.49 0.64
CA LYS A 330 -15.26 -12.11 1.98
C LYS A 330 -15.64 -10.67 2.32
N ARG A 331 -15.80 -10.40 3.62
CA ARG A 331 -16.33 -9.14 4.16
C ARG A 331 -15.47 -8.61 5.29
N ILE A 332 -15.56 -7.30 5.52
CA ILE A 332 -15.18 -6.67 6.78
C ILE A 332 -16.45 -6.57 7.63
N PHE A 333 -16.40 -7.05 8.86
CA PHE A 333 -17.46 -6.87 9.83
C PHE A 333 -17.25 -5.56 10.57
N ILE A 334 -18.28 -4.71 10.53
CA ILE A 334 -18.27 -3.39 11.16
C ILE A 334 -19.52 -3.19 12.03
N ARG A 335 -19.47 -2.20 12.92
CA ARG A 335 -20.63 -1.67 13.65
C ARG A 335 -20.69 -0.15 13.47
N ASN A 336 -21.89 0.39 13.27
CA ASN A 336 -22.09 1.84 13.32
C ASN A 336 -22.08 2.28 14.79
N LYS A 337 -21.18 3.21 15.15
CA LYS A 337 -21.07 3.75 16.51
C LYS A 337 -22.19 4.74 16.84
N ARG A 338 -22.82 5.32 15.81
CA ARG A 338 -23.81 6.39 15.91
C ARG A 338 -25.04 6.08 15.04
N PRO A 339 -25.82 5.04 15.35
CA PRO A 339 -27.05 4.74 14.62
C PRO A 339 -28.08 5.87 14.77
N GLN A 340 -28.75 6.23 13.68
CA GLN A 340 -29.75 7.30 13.59
C GLN A 340 -31.15 6.67 13.53
N ALA A 341 -32.11 7.21 14.29
CA ALA A 341 -33.50 6.71 14.30
C ALA A 341 -34.27 6.91 12.97
#